data_AF-A0A947XQD4-F1
#
_entry.id   AF-A0A947XQD4-F1
#
_cell.length_a   1.000
_cell.length_b   1.000
_cell.length_c   1.000
_cell.angle_alpha   90.00
_cell.angle_beta   90.00
_cell.angle_gamma   90.00
#
_symmetry.space_group_name_H-M   'P 1'
#
loop_
_entity.id
_entity.type
_entity.pdbx_description
1 polymer ?
#
loop_
_entity_poly.entity_id
_entity_poly.type
_entity_poly.pdbx_seq_one_letter_code
_entity_poly.pdbx_strand_id
1 'polypeptide(L)'
;MQNRIEQDRRPRQEVFVVSKNQEELLEYFTKHCRFIYGPDLKADIAGNILYRTWHQVKREKVEPEAYSLLSGTREKEQSYLARPLTTKLPYELRINRVRKEKGSVEAGIRSVEHALETELEKERPQMGMVRGRISELFDLFTDFSEVTDEQLEEAVGETHRRLANVGFDPQKVVLEEKERMANWLIKASGGKDSIERKNRLIIMMALEAANRRAVKRERGIGETVSKFVRMREGLRFERAFSREILEEVRERLGPQRMPAHYLFKYPEKPPQNIVIVAGILNTSRWQLTQPHVKPYRPAGMEAGEVLGEVVDLLRENRRGEIVERELFGQARGILEEVLDTHKDIYPK
;
A
#
# COMPACT_ATOMS: atom_id res chain seq x y z
N MET A 1 -10.61 45.01 1.07
CA MET A 1 -10.17 43.61 1.27
C MET A 1 -9.30 43.12 0.10
N GLN A 2 -8.34 43.94 -0.36
CA GLN A 2 -7.55 43.74 -1.59
C GLN A 2 -6.16 43.09 -1.37
N ASN A 3 -5.80 42.72 -0.14
CA ASN A 3 -4.43 42.27 0.20
C ASN A 3 -4.25 40.75 0.39
N ARG A 4 -5.16 39.90 -0.11
CA ARG A 4 -5.04 38.42 0.07
C ARG A 4 -4.75 37.61 -1.19
N ILE A 5 -4.65 38.24 -2.36
CA ILE A 5 -4.50 37.50 -3.64
C ILE A 5 -3.02 37.32 -4.05
N GLU A 6 -2.05 38.03 -3.46
CA GLU A 6 -0.65 38.02 -3.94
C GLU A 6 0.43 37.46 -2.98
N GLN A 7 0.09 36.83 -1.85
CA GLN A 7 1.11 36.29 -0.93
C GLN A 7 1.50 34.80 -1.12
N ASP A 8 1.10 34.15 -2.22
CA ASP A 8 1.49 32.75 -2.52
C ASP A 8 2.80 32.65 -3.35
N ARG A 9 3.70 33.66 -3.31
CA ARG A 9 4.97 33.67 -4.09
C ARG A 9 6.08 32.77 -3.55
N ARG A 10 5.92 32.15 -2.37
CA ARG A 10 6.86 31.11 -1.90
C ARG A 10 6.15 29.77 -1.86
N PRO A 11 6.70 28.71 -2.50
CA PRO A 11 6.17 27.37 -2.31
C PRO A 11 6.16 27.07 -0.82
N ARG A 12 4.99 26.67 -0.32
CA ARG A 12 4.81 26.32 1.09
C ARG A 12 5.74 25.17 1.42
N GLN A 13 6.40 25.23 2.58
CA GLN A 13 7.30 24.16 2.98
C GLN A 13 6.51 22.91 3.31
N GLU A 14 6.89 21.79 2.70
CA GLU A 14 6.39 20.47 3.08
C GLU A 14 6.93 20.12 4.46
N VAL A 15 6.06 19.60 5.31
CA VAL A 15 6.41 19.21 6.68
C VAL A 15 6.01 17.77 6.87
N PHE A 16 6.97 16.91 7.20
CA PHE A 16 6.74 15.49 7.37
C PHE A 16 6.59 15.17 8.85
N VAL A 17 5.49 14.54 9.20
CA VAL A 17 5.11 14.23 10.59
C VAL A 17 4.73 12.77 10.75
N VAL A 18 4.76 12.29 11.98
CA VAL A 18 4.18 11.00 12.38
C VAL A 18 3.28 11.25 13.58
N SER A 19 2.09 10.64 13.61
CA SER A 19 1.26 10.71 14.81
C SER A 19 1.92 9.93 15.94
N LYS A 20 1.79 10.35 17.20
CA LYS A 20 2.32 9.61 18.35
C LYS A 20 1.85 8.15 18.39
N ASN A 21 0.60 7.90 17.99
CA ASN A 21 0.00 6.55 17.89
C ASN A 21 0.64 5.66 16.80
N GLN A 22 1.50 6.21 15.94
CA GLN A 22 2.23 5.50 14.90
C GLN A 22 3.73 5.41 15.20
N GLU A 23 4.25 6.09 16.23
CA GLU A 23 5.69 6.10 16.54
C GLU A 23 6.21 4.72 16.90
N GLU A 24 5.52 4.03 17.82
CA GLU A 24 5.89 2.66 18.21
C GLU A 24 5.86 1.71 17.00
N LEU A 25 4.86 1.86 16.14
CA LEU A 25 4.72 1.04 14.94
C LEU A 25 5.79 1.38 13.89
N LEU A 26 6.19 2.64 13.78
CA LEU A 26 7.27 3.11 12.92
C LEU A 26 8.63 2.60 13.41
N GLU A 27 8.87 2.64 14.72
CA GLU A 27 10.06 2.08 15.34
C GLU A 27 10.12 0.57 15.11
N TYR A 28 9.01 -0.13 15.32
CA TYR A 28 8.89 -1.56 15.05
C TYR A 28 9.16 -1.89 13.56
N PHE A 29 8.53 -1.15 12.65
CA PHE A 29 8.75 -1.27 11.21
C PHE A 29 10.22 -1.05 10.80
N THR A 30 10.92 -0.17 11.51
CA THR A 30 12.30 0.18 11.21
C THR A 30 13.28 -0.85 11.77
N LYS A 31 13.10 -1.26 13.03
CA LYS A 31 14.04 -2.13 13.76
C LYS A 31 13.80 -3.62 13.56
N HIS A 32 12.54 -4.05 13.42
CA HIS A 32 12.18 -5.46 13.51
C HIS A 32 11.66 -6.07 12.20
N CYS A 33 11.41 -5.24 11.19
CA CYS A 33 10.90 -5.71 9.90
C CYS A 33 11.98 -5.69 8.82
N ARG A 34 12.01 -6.74 7.98
CA ARG A 34 12.94 -6.89 6.85
C ARG A 34 12.25 -6.62 5.53
N PHE A 35 12.98 -6.11 4.56
CA PHE A 35 12.42 -5.82 3.24
C PHE A 35 11.94 -7.09 2.53
N ILE A 36 10.76 -6.98 1.92
CA ILE A 36 10.25 -7.91 0.92
C ILE A 36 10.49 -7.22 -0.42
N TYR A 37 11.28 -7.86 -1.29
CA TYR A 37 11.59 -7.41 -2.66
C TYR A 37 11.29 -5.93 -2.96
N GLY A 38 12.30 -5.08 -2.75
CA GLY A 38 12.22 -3.63 -2.92
C GLY A 38 12.07 -2.84 -1.60
N PRO A 39 11.98 -1.50 -1.66
CA PRO A 39 12.06 -0.64 -0.48
C PRO A 39 10.71 -0.31 0.18
N ASP A 40 9.59 -0.69 -0.44
CA ASP A 40 8.26 -0.21 -0.04
C ASP A 40 7.48 -1.19 0.85
N LEU A 41 7.92 -2.45 0.93
CA LEU A 41 7.30 -3.53 1.69
C LEU A 41 8.27 -4.16 2.69
N LYS A 42 7.76 -4.54 3.84
CA LYS A 42 8.53 -5.31 4.83
C LYS A 42 7.69 -6.42 5.46
N ALA A 43 8.37 -7.49 5.88
CA ALA A 43 7.82 -8.56 6.70
C ALA A 43 8.38 -8.49 8.12
N ASP A 44 7.54 -8.75 9.13
CA ASP A 44 8.01 -9.03 10.48
C ASP A 44 8.48 -10.48 10.65
N ILE A 45 9.01 -10.84 11.82
CA ILE A 45 9.50 -12.20 12.10
C ILE A 45 8.43 -13.28 11.98
N ALA A 46 7.16 -12.93 12.20
CA ALA A 46 6.03 -13.83 12.05
C ALA A 46 5.55 -13.92 10.58
N GLY A 47 6.10 -13.11 9.69
CA GLY A 47 5.76 -13.03 8.28
C GLY A 47 4.55 -12.17 7.95
N ASN A 48 4.11 -11.29 8.86
CA ASN A 48 3.07 -10.32 8.53
C ASN A 48 3.67 -9.19 7.69
N ILE A 49 2.90 -8.69 6.72
CA ILE A 49 3.35 -7.65 5.79
C ILE A 49 2.97 -6.26 6.30
N LEU A 50 3.92 -5.33 6.20
CA LEU A 50 3.78 -3.93 6.55
C LEU A 50 4.30 -3.04 5.42
N TYR A 51 3.68 -1.88 5.23
CA TYR A 51 4.12 -0.88 4.26
C TYR A 51 3.80 0.55 4.71
N ARG A 52 4.59 1.49 4.21
CA ARG A 52 4.44 2.92 4.52
C ARG A 52 3.61 3.64 3.48
N THR A 53 2.84 4.63 3.90
CA THR A 53 2.09 5.55 3.03
C THR A 53 2.20 6.97 3.55
N TRP A 54 2.14 7.93 2.64
CA TRP A 54 2.09 9.35 2.98
C TRP A 54 0.67 9.86 2.79
N HIS A 55 0.13 10.52 3.80
CA HIS A 55 -1.21 11.09 3.78
C HIS A 55 -1.13 12.59 4.05
N GLN A 56 -1.78 13.39 3.21
CA GLN A 56 -1.91 14.82 3.50
C GLN A 56 -2.92 15.00 4.64
N VAL A 57 -2.55 15.78 5.66
CA VAL A 57 -3.43 16.08 6.81
C VAL A 57 -4.01 17.48 6.65
N LYS A 58 -5.28 17.66 7.03
CA LYS A 58 -5.89 18.99 7.07
C LYS A 58 -5.19 19.82 8.13
N ARG A 59 -4.71 20.99 7.72
CA ARG A 59 -3.95 21.90 8.57
C ARG A 59 -4.64 22.26 9.88
N GLU A 60 -5.94 22.54 9.81
CA GLU A 60 -6.76 22.95 10.96
C GLU A 60 -6.96 21.83 11.99
N LYS A 61 -6.58 20.59 11.65
CA LYS A 61 -6.71 19.41 12.51
C LYS A 61 -5.37 18.92 13.07
N VAL A 62 -4.27 19.62 12.77
CA VAL A 62 -2.95 19.24 13.32
C VAL A 62 -2.81 19.86 14.70
N GLU A 63 -3.03 19.06 15.73
CA GLU A 63 -2.67 19.39 17.10
C GLU A 63 -1.18 19.10 17.29
N PRO A 64 -0.31 20.10 17.56
CA PRO A 64 1.13 19.90 17.70
C PRO A 64 1.53 18.81 18.69
N GLU A 65 0.70 18.59 19.71
CA GLU A 65 0.94 17.61 20.77
C GLU A 65 0.66 16.17 20.33
N ALA A 66 -0.12 15.96 19.26
CA ALA A 66 -0.48 14.65 18.73
C ALA A 66 0.53 14.10 17.70
N TYR A 67 1.48 14.93 17.26
CA TYR A 67 2.42 14.62 16.19
C TYR A 67 3.86 14.90 16.59
N SER A 68 4.77 14.15 15.99
CA SER A 68 6.22 14.36 16.07
C SER A 68 6.78 14.63 14.69
N LEU A 69 7.86 15.41 14.62
CA LEU A 69 8.45 15.84 13.36
C LEU A 69 9.41 14.77 12.83
N LEU A 70 9.27 14.38 11.56
CA LEU A 70 10.19 13.41 10.93
C LEU A 70 11.39 14.10 10.26
N SER A 71 11.23 15.37 9.86
CA SER A 71 12.28 16.17 9.26
C SER A 71 13.04 16.96 10.33
N GLY A 72 14.35 16.79 10.47
CA GLY A 72 15.12 17.55 11.46
C GLY A 72 15.07 19.07 11.21
N THR A 73 14.67 19.84 12.22
CA THR A 73 14.69 21.31 12.21
C THR A 73 15.67 21.87 13.22
N ARG A 74 16.21 23.06 12.96
CA ARG A 74 17.03 23.81 13.94
C ARG A 74 16.22 24.34 15.13
N GLU A 75 14.90 24.38 15.01
CA GLU A 75 13.97 24.83 16.05
C GLU A 75 13.39 23.65 16.84
N LYS A 76 12.93 23.88 18.08
CA LYS A 76 12.22 22.88 18.90
C LYS A 76 10.91 22.45 18.20
N GLU A 77 10.64 21.15 18.13
CA GLU A 77 9.52 20.57 17.38
C GLU A 77 8.16 21.16 17.75
N GLN A 78 7.87 21.27 19.06
CA GLN A 78 6.64 21.87 19.57
C GLN A 78 6.44 23.29 19.05
N SER A 79 7.49 24.13 19.09
CA SER A 79 7.45 25.50 18.59
C SER A 79 7.31 25.56 17.07
N TYR A 80 7.94 24.61 16.35
CA TYR A 80 7.82 24.52 14.90
C TYR A 80 6.42 24.11 14.47
N LEU A 81 5.81 23.11 15.13
CA LEU A 81 4.47 22.61 14.85
C LEU A 81 3.37 23.58 15.29
N ALA A 82 3.55 24.32 16.38
CA ALA A 82 2.59 25.31 16.88
C ALA A 82 2.48 26.59 16.04
N ARG A 83 3.40 26.85 15.10
CA ARG A 83 3.30 28.01 14.21
C ARG A 83 2.09 27.86 13.28
N PRO A 84 1.23 28.91 13.14
CA PRO A 84 0.06 28.86 12.28
C PRO A 84 0.40 28.43 10.86
N LEU A 85 -0.31 27.41 10.37
CA LEU A 85 -0.07 26.67 9.13
C LEU A 85 -0.44 27.43 7.84
N THR A 86 -0.32 28.75 7.80
CA THR A 86 -0.49 29.48 6.53
C THR A 86 0.67 29.22 5.55
N THR A 87 1.82 28.74 6.05
CA THR A 87 3.06 28.55 5.28
C THR A 87 3.48 27.09 5.03
N LYS A 88 2.73 26.10 5.53
CA LYS A 88 3.16 24.68 5.57
C LYS A 88 2.16 23.71 4.93
N LEU A 89 2.66 22.57 4.45
CA LEU A 89 1.89 21.44 3.92
C LEU A 89 2.25 20.16 4.68
N PRO A 90 1.47 19.77 5.71
CA PRO A 90 1.79 18.60 6.52
C PRO A 90 1.44 17.28 5.80
N TYR A 91 2.41 16.38 5.77
CA TYR A 91 2.28 15.00 5.31
C TYR A 91 2.58 14.04 6.46
N GLU A 92 1.57 13.24 6.82
CA GLU A 92 1.68 12.21 7.84
C GLU A 92 2.18 10.90 7.22
N LEU A 93 3.24 10.36 7.81
CA LEU A 93 3.66 8.99 7.58
C LEU A 93 2.75 8.03 8.34
N ARG A 94 2.14 7.10 7.61
CA ARG A 94 1.36 6.00 8.20
C ARG A 94 1.97 4.66 7.85
N ILE A 95 2.11 3.79 8.85
CA ILE A 95 2.50 2.41 8.67
C ILE A 95 1.24 1.56 8.67
N ASN A 96 0.97 0.93 7.53
CA ASN A 96 -0.15 0.00 7.38
C ASN A 96 0.36 -1.41 7.61
N ARG A 97 -0.39 -2.17 8.41
CA ARG A 97 -0.22 -3.62 8.57
C ARG A 97 -1.33 -4.32 7.82
N VAL A 98 -1.00 -5.31 7.00
CA VAL A 98 -2.00 -6.17 6.37
C VAL A 98 -2.66 -7.01 7.48
N ARG A 99 -3.95 -6.77 7.74
CA ARG A 99 -4.70 -7.45 8.82
C ARG A 99 -5.63 -8.56 8.33
N LYS A 100 -6.16 -8.44 7.11
CA LYS A 100 -7.05 -9.47 6.52
C LYS A 100 -6.30 -10.77 6.32
N GLU A 101 -7.01 -11.90 6.42
CA GLU A 101 -6.46 -13.26 6.31
C GLU A 101 -5.15 -13.44 7.11
N LYS A 102 -5.15 -12.95 8.36
CA LYS A 102 -4.01 -13.06 9.28
C LYS A 102 -2.70 -12.45 8.73
N GLY A 103 -2.78 -11.51 7.79
CA GLY A 103 -1.62 -10.81 7.22
C GLY A 103 -0.89 -11.58 6.11
N SER A 104 -1.61 -12.43 5.37
CA SER A 104 -1.08 -13.21 4.25
C SER A 104 -0.57 -12.32 3.10
N VAL A 105 0.35 -12.87 2.28
CA VAL A 105 0.83 -12.22 1.06
C VAL A 105 -0.29 -12.01 0.04
N GLU A 106 -1.27 -12.91 0.02
CA GLU A 106 -2.49 -12.85 -0.78
C GLU A 106 -3.36 -11.66 -0.36
N ALA A 107 -3.55 -11.42 0.94
CA ALA A 107 -4.22 -10.23 1.44
C ALA A 107 -3.41 -8.96 1.16
N GLY A 108 -2.08 -9.04 1.17
CA GLY A 108 -1.20 -7.96 0.75
C GLY A 108 -1.43 -7.56 -0.71
N ILE A 109 -1.43 -8.54 -1.62
CA ILE A 109 -1.66 -8.33 -3.06
C ILE A 109 -3.02 -7.65 -3.27
N ARG A 110 -4.10 -8.19 -2.68
CA ARG A 110 -5.44 -7.61 -2.79
C ARG A 110 -5.55 -6.21 -2.20
N SER A 111 -4.88 -5.95 -1.07
CA SER A 111 -4.87 -4.61 -0.48
C SER A 111 -4.24 -3.58 -1.41
N VAL A 112 -3.17 -3.96 -2.12
CA VAL A 112 -2.46 -3.07 -3.05
C VAL A 112 -3.22 -2.91 -4.36
N GLU A 113 -3.80 -4.00 -4.89
CA GLU A 113 -4.68 -3.96 -6.07
C GLU A 113 -5.90 -3.08 -5.84
N HIS A 114 -6.56 -3.21 -4.68
CA HIS A 114 -7.68 -2.34 -4.34
C HIS A 114 -7.28 -0.85 -4.24
N ALA A 115 -6.07 -0.55 -3.76
CA ALA A 115 -5.55 0.81 -3.74
C ALA A 115 -5.29 1.32 -5.17
N LEU A 116 -4.71 0.49 -6.04
CA LEU A 116 -4.49 0.82 -7.45
C LEU A 116 -5.80 1.09 -8.19
N GLU A 117 -6.78 0.20 -8.06
CA GLU A 117 -8.11 0.34 -8.63
C GLU A 117 -8.78 1.61 -8.12
N THR A 118 -8.79 1.81 -6.80
CA THR A 118 -9.40 3.00 -6.19
C THR A 118 -8.78 4.31 -6.71
N GLU A 119 -7.45 4.38 -6.79
CA GLU A 119 -6.77 5.58 -7.28
C GLU A 119 -7.03 5.80 -8.78
N LEU A 120 -6.99 4.76 -9.61
CA LEU A 120 -7.23 4.85 -11.05
C LEU A 120 -8.70 5.15 -11.40
N GLU A 121 -9.64 4.50 -10.71
CA GLU A 121 -11.09 4.62 -10.95
C GLU A 121 -11.67 5.90 -10.35
N LYS A 122 -11.07 6.47 -9.29
CA LYS A 122 -11.59 7.71 -8.68
C LYS A 122 -10.86 8.96 -9.16
N GLU A 123 -9.53 9.02 -9.08
CA GLU A 123 -8.83 10.28 -9.39
C GLU A 123 -8.97 10.67 -10.86
N ARG A 124 -8.86 9.71 -11.78
CA ARG A 124 -8.86 10.03 -13.22
C ARG A 124 -10.21 10.53 -13.71
N PRO A 125 -11.36 9.88 -13.41
CA PRO A 125 -12.67 10.43 -13.79
C PRO A 125 -12.98 11.75 -13.09
N GLN A 126 -12.56 11.93 -11.83
CA GLN A 126 -12.73 13.20 -11.12
C GLN A 126 -11.97 14.35 -11.78
N MET A 127 -10.70 14.16 -12.12
CA MET A 127 -9.91 15.20 -12.80
C MET A 127 -10.43 15.45 -14.23
N GLY A 128 -10.83 14.41 -14.94
CA GLY A 128 -11.44 14.52 -16.27
C GLY A 128 -12.73 15.35 -16.26
N MET A 129 -13.62 15.09 -15.29
CA MET A 129 -14.85 15.85 -15.12
C MET A 129 -14.57 17.32 -14.78
N VAL A 130 -13.64 17.60 -13.85
CA VAL A 130 -13.25 18.98 -13.52
C VAL A 130 -12.75 19.72 -14.75
N ARG A 131 -11.87 19.10 -15.54
CA ARG A 131 -11.33 19.70 -16.77
C ARG A 131 -12.42 19.94 -17.81
N GLY A 132 -13.29 18.96 -18.04
CA GLY A 132 -14.42 19.11 -18.95
C GLY A 132 -15.34 20.26 -18.54
N ARG A 133 -15.67 20.36 -17.24
CA ARG A 133 -16.50 21.45 -16.73
C ARG A 133 -15.82 22.81 -16.85
N ILE A 134 -14.50 22.90 -16.64
CA ILE A 134 -13.76 24.14 -16.83
C ILE A 134 -13.82 24.60 -18.29
N SER A 135 -13.68 23.70 -19.26
CA SER A 135 -13.81 24.02 -20.68
C SER A 135 -15.19 24.59 -21.01
N GLU A 136 -16.26 23.96 -20.54
CA GLU A 136 -17.63 24.47 -20.75
C GLU A 136 -17.86 25.85 -20.11
N LEU A 137 -17.29 26.09 -18.93
CA LEU A 137 -17.39 27.39 -18.27
C LEU A 137 -16.56 28.46 -18.99
N PHE A 138 -15.42 28.11 -19.58
CA PHE A 138 -14.68 29.03 -20.45
C PHE A 138 -15.51 29.42 -21.67
N ASP A 139 -16.18 28.46 -22.30
CA ASP A 139 -17.04 28.72 -23.45
C ASP A 139 -18.20 29.64 -23.06
N LEU A 140 -18.88 29.35 -21.95
CA LEU A 140 -19.97 30.18 -21.41
C LEU A 140 -19.54 31.64 -21.14
N PHE A 141 -18.30 31.84 -20.66
CA PHE A 141 -17.79 33.17 -20.32
C PHE A 141 -17.03 33.86 -21.46
N THR A 142 -17.11 33.32 -22.69
CA THR A 142 -16.59 33.99 -23.89
C THR A 142 -17.30 35.33 -24.10
N ASP A 143 -18.64 35.31 -24.02
CA ASP A 143 -19.54 36.47 -24.16
C ASP A 143 -20.14 36.89 -22.81
N PHE A 144 -19.25 37.15 -21.85
CA PHE A 144 -19.60 37.35 -20.45
C PHE A 144 -20.67 38.43 -20.16
N SER A 145 -20.78 39.45 -21.02
CA SER A 145 -21.79 40.51 -20.91
C SER A 145 -23.22 40.05 -21.15
N GLU A 146 -23.40 38.94 -21.87
CA GLU A 146 -24.72 38.40 -22.25
C GLU A 146 -25.20 37.32 -21.29
N VAL A 147 -24.34 36.86 -20.37
CA VAL A 147 -24.68 35.81 -19.42
C VAL A 147 -25.65 36.34 -18.36
N THR A 148 -26.84 35.75 -18.32
CA THR A 148 -27.92 36.09 -17.37
C THR A 148 -27.66 35.49 -15.98
N ASP A 149 -28.34 36.02 -14.95
CA ASP A 149 -28.21 35.49 -13.59
C ASP A 149 -28.79 34.07 -13.48
N GLU A 150 -29.85 33.75 -14.23
CA GLU A 150 -30.42 32.41 -14.31
C GLU A 150 -29.42 31.38 -14.87
N GLN A 151 -28.70 31.75 -15.93
CA GLN A 151 -27.64 30.90 -16.51
C GLN A 151 -26.49 30.65 -15.51
N LEU A 152 -26.17 31.62 -14.65
CA LEU A 152 -25.16 31.45 -13.61
C LEU A 152 -25.62 30.51 -12.51
N GLU A 153 -26.88 30.62 -12.08
CA GLU A 153 -27.47 29.72 -11.08
C GLU A 153 -27.54 28.27 -11.60
N GLU A 154 -27.96 28.10 -12.85
CA GLU A 154 -27.95 26.79 -13.53
C GLU A 154 -26.51 26.24 -13.62
N ALA A 155 -25.54 27.08 -13.98
CA ALA A 155 -24.14 26.67 -14.10
C ALA A 155 -23.55 26.20 -12.75
N VAL A 156 -23.93 26.82 -11.63
CA VAL A 156 -23.56 26.39 -10.28
C VAL A 156 -24.21 25.05 -9.95
N GLY A 157 -25.52 24.92 -10.18
CA GLY A 157 -26.27 23.67 -9.93
C GLY A 157 -25.72 22.49 -10.73
N GLU A 158 -25.43 22.68 -12.01
CA GLU A 158 -24.80 21.69 -12.89
C GLU A 158 -23.41 21.29 -12.37
N THR A 159 -22.60 22.27 -11.95
CA THR A 159 -21.25 22.01 -11.42
C THR A 159 -21.32 21.13 -10.17
N HIS A 160 -22.22 21.43 -9.24
CA HIS A 160 -22.44 20.60 -8.05
C HIS A 160 -22.90 19.18 -8.42
N ARG A 161 -23.85 19.03 -9.34
CA ARG A 161 -24.38 17.73 -9.77
C ARG A 161 -23.29 16.86 -10.40
N ARG A 162 -22.49 17.44 -11.31
CA ARG A 162 -21.41 16.71 -12.00
C ARG A 162 -20.28 16.32 -11.06
N LEU A 163 -19.91 17.19 -10.12
CA LEU A 163 -18.98 16.87 -9.04
C LEU A 163 -19.47 15.67 -8.21
N ALA A 164 -20.75 15.67 -7.82
CA ALA A 164 -21.36 14.57 -7.08
C ALA A 164 -21.39 13.25 -7.88
N ASN A 165 -21.68 13.30 -9.19
CA ASN A 165 -21.76 12.12 -10.05
C ASN A 165 -20.45 11.33 -10.14
N VAL A 166 -19.30 11.99 -9.98
CA VAL A 166 -17.97 11.34 -9.94
C VAL A 166 -17.48 11.10 -8.50
N GLY A 167 -18.37 11.21 -7.51
CA GLY A 167 -18.06 11.03 -6.10
C GLY A 167 -17.10 12.09 -5.54
N PHE A 168 -17.05 13.29 -6.14
CA PHE A 168 -16.16 14.36 -5.73
C PHE A 168 -16.92 15.43 -4.92
N ASP A 169 -17.15 15.13 -3.64
CA ASP A 169 -17.85 16.02 -2.71
C ASP A 169 -16.88 17.04 -2.07
N PRO A 170 -16.97 18.35 -2.39
CA PRO A 170 -16.07 19.37 -1.88
C PRO A 170 -16.03 19.45 -0.35
N GLN A 171 -17.13 19.13 0.33
CA GLN A 171 -17.26 19.24 1.79
C GLN A 171 -16.65 18.02 2.52
N LYS A 172 -16.60 16.87 1.86
CA LYS A 172 -16.07 15.62 2.45
C LYS A 172 -14.63 15.33 2.04
N VAL A 173 -14.11 16.04 1.06
CA VAL A 173 -12.74 15.89 0.59
C VAL A 173 -11.75 16.24 1.71
N VAL A 174 -10.86 15.29 1.99
CA VAL A 174 -9.77 15.46 2.98
C VAL A 174 -8.59 16.23 2.38
N LEU A 175 -8.34 16.02 1.08
CA LEU A 175 -7.19 16.60 0.39
C LEU A 175 -7.42 18.09 0.06
N GLU A 176 -6.64 18.96 0.68
CA GLU A 176 -6.81 20.41 0.57
C GLU A 176 -6.71 20.91 -0.88
N GLU A 177 -5.84 20.30 -1.70
CA GLU A 177 -5.72 20.70 -3.11
C GLU A 177 -7.01 20.47 -3.89
N LYS A 178 -7.68 19.34 -3.62
CA LYS A 178 -8.96 18.98 -4.24
C LYS A 178 -10.08 19.88 -3.73
N GLU A 179 -10.14 20.12 -2.42
CA GLU A 179 -11.12 21.03 -1.81
C GLU A 179 -11.01 22.43 -2.42
N ARG A 180 -9.81 22.99 -2.50
CA ARG A 180 -9.60 24.30 -3.12
C ARG A 180 -9.94 24.32 -4.61
N MET A 181 -9.59 23.27 -5.35
CA MET A 181 -9.93 23.15 -6.76
C MET A 181 -11.44 23.13 -6.97
N ALA A 182 -12.18 22.36 -6.17
CA ALA A 182 -13.64 22.33 -6.21
C ALA A 182 -14.25 23.69 -5.83
N ASN A 183 -13.75 24.33 -4.77
CA ASN A 183 -14.22 25.64 -4.35
C ASN A 183 -13.99 26.72 -5.42
N TRP A 184 -12.86 26.67 -6.13
CA TRP A 184 -12.61 27.58 -7.25
C TRP A 184 -13.50 27.30 -8.46
N LEU A 185 -13.74 26.02 -8.76
CA LEU A 185 -14.66 25.64 -9.83
C LEU A 185 -16.09 26.12 -9.55
N ILE A 186 -16.59 25.88 -8.34
CA ILE A 186 -17.92 26.31 -7.89
C ILE A 186 -18.00 27.85 -7.89
N LYS A 187 -17.00 28.52 -7.31
CA LYS A 187 -16.97 29.99 -7.31
C LYS A 187 -16.95 30.56 -8.73
N ALA A 188 -16.16 29.98 -9.62
CA ALA A 188 -16.09 30.42 -11.01
C ALA A 188 -17.42 30.22 -11.74
N SER A 189 -18.11 29.10 -11.50
CA SER A 189 -19.41 28.83 -12.12
C SER A 189 -20.48 29.87 -11.79
N GLY A 190 -20.41 30.51 -10.61
CA GLY A 190 -21.35 31.55 -10.20
C GLY A 190 -21.13 32.92 -10.83
N GLY A 191 -20.05 33.13 -11.58
CA GLY A 191 -19.86 34.33 -12.39
C GLY A 191 -19.72 35.65 -11.61
N LYS A 192 -19.57 35.61 -10.27
CA LYS A 192 -19.61 36.79 -9.39
C LYS A 192 -18.35 36.87 -8.50
N ASP A 193 -17.91 38.08 -8.20
CA ASP A 193 -16.82 38.36 -7.26
C ASP A 193 -17.29 38.26 -5.79
N SER A 194 -16.41 38.56 -4.84
CA SER A 194 -16.73 38.51 -3.40
C SER A 194 -17.71 39.59 -2.93
N ILE A 195 -18.08 40.52 -3.81
CA ILE A 195 -19.05 41.61 -3.56
C ILE A 195 -20.23 41.43 -4.54
N GLU A 196 -20.45 40.20 -5.02
CA GLU A 196 -21.57 39.78 -5.86
C GLU A 196 -21.64 40.45 -7.25
N ARG A 197 -20.57 41.11 -7.69
CA ARG A 197 -20.52 41.75 -9.02
C ARG A 197 -20.01 40.78 -10.07
N LYS A 198 -20.58 40.83 -11.27
CA LYS A 198 -20.08 40.10 -12.44
C LYS A 198 -18.65 40.54 -12.76
N ASN A 199 -17.68 39.63 -12.71
CA ASN A 199 -16.26 39.97 -12.87
C ASN A 199 -15.49 38.87 -13.62
N ARG A 200 -15.43 39.01 -14.95
CA ARG A 200 -14.77 38.06 -15.86
C ARG A 200 -13.34 37.72 -15.43
N LEU A 201 -12.54 38.72 -15.08
CA LEU A 201 -11.12 38.52 -14.77
C LEU A 201 -10.93 37.57 -13.57
N ILE A 202 -11.66 37.81 -12.48
CA ILE A 202 -11.55 37.00 -11.26
C ILE A 202 -12.02 35.55 -11.52
N ILE A 203 -13.03 35.37 -12.35
CA ILE A 203 -13.57 34.05 -12.71
C ILE A 203 -12.59 33.28 -13.59
N MET A 204 -12.05 33.92 -14.62
CA MET A 204 -11.04 33.32 -15.51
C MET A 204 -9.80 32.88 -14.72
N MET A 205 -9.33 33.73 -13.79
CA MET A 205 -8.24 33.37 -12.89
C MET A 205 -8.57 32.16 -12.00
N ALA A 206 -9.81 32.06 -11.49
CA ALA A 206 -10.25 30.91 -10.69
C ALA A 206 -10.32 29.62 -11.53
N LEU A 207 -10.84 29.68 -12.76
CA LEU A 207 -10.87 28.55 -13.70
C LEU A 207 -9.47 28.09 -14.09
N GLU A 208 -8.57 29.03 -14.43
CA GLU A 208 -7.18 28.70 -14.72
C GLU A 208 -6.48 28.04 -13.53
N ALA A 209 -6.69 28.55 -12.32
CA ALA A 209 -6.10 28.00 -11.12
C ALA A 209 -6.63 26.59 -10.81
N ALA A 210 -7.92 26.33 -11.03
CA ALA A 210 -8.51 25.00 -10.94
C ALA A 210 -7.95 24.06 -12.02
N ASN A 211 -7.82 24.53 -13.27
CA ASN A 211 -7.31 23.73 -14.39
C ASN A 211 -5.85 23.32 -14.18
N ARG A 212 -4.98 24.27 -13.79
CA ARG A 212 -3.56 23.99 -13.51
C ARG A 212 -3.43 22.90 -12.43
N ARG A 213 -4.29 22.92 -11.41
CA ARG A 213 -4.30 21.89 -10.36
C ARG A 213 -4.84 20.54 -10.85
N ALA A 214 -5.93 20.54 -11.60
CA ALA A 214 -6.48 19.32 -12.19
C ALA A 214 -5.44 18.61 -13.08
N VAL A 215 -4.75 19.36 -13.95
CA VAL A 215 -3.69 18.84 -14.83
C VAL A 215 -2.49 18.34 -14.03
N LYS A 216 -2.03 19.09 -13.03
CA LYS A 216 -0.90 18.66 -12.18
C LYS A 216 -1.25 17.33 -11.49
N ARG A 217 -2.47 17.22 -10.98
CA ARG A 217 -2.91 16.02 -10.26
C ARG A 217 -3.11 14.84 -11.18
N GLU A 218 -3.73 15.03 -12.34
CA GLU A 218 -3.88 13.99 -13.36
C GLU A 218 -2.51 13.43 -13.80
N ARG A 219 -1.51 14.30 -14.01
CA ARG A 219 -0.13 13.87 -14.32
C ARG A 219 0.53 13.15 -13.14
N GLY A 220 0.26 13.57 -11.91
CA GLY A 220 0.78 12.94 -10.68
C GLY A 220 0.16 11.59 -10.31
N ILE A 221 -0.96 11.19 -10.93
CA ILE A 221 -1.57 9.86 -10.74
C ILE A 221 -0.53 8.76 -11.02
N GLY A 222 0.27 8.93 -12.08
CA GLY A 222 1.30 7.96 -12.48
C GLY A 222 2.33 7.66 -11.39
N GLU A 223 2.76 8.67 -10.62
CA GLU A 223 3.74 8.50 -9.54
C GLU A 223 3.14 7.73 -8.36
N THR A 224 1.89 8.04 -7.99
CA THR A 224 1.18 7.36 -6.90
C THR A 224 0.91 5.89 -7.27
N VAL A 225 0.42 5.66 -8.49
CA VAL A 225 0.18 4.33 -9.05
C VAL A 225 1.48 3.54 -9.15
N SER A 226 2.58 4.15 -9.61
CA SER A 226 3.88 3.49 -9.76
C SER A 226 4.36 2.84 -8.47
N LYS A 227 4.21 3.53 -7.32
CA LYS A 227 4.56 2.95 -6.02
C LYS A 227 3.77 1.66 -5.74
N PHE A 228 2.44 1.71 -5.87
CA PHE A 228 1.60 0.56 -5.60
C PHE A 228 1.81 -0.56 -6.63
N VAL A 229 2.12 -0.24 -7.89
CA VAL A 229 2.52 -1.23 -8.90
C VAL A 229 3.78 -1.97 -8.45
N ARG A 230 4.83 -1.25 -8.03
CA ARG A 230 6.06 -1.88 -7.51
C ARG A 230 5.79 -2.79 -6.31
N MET A 231 4.93 -2.34 -5.39
CA MET A 231 4.51 -3.16 -4.25
C MET A 231 3.79 -4.44 -4.72
N ARG A 232 2.86 -4.33 -5.68
CA ARG A 232 2.14 -5.49 -6.22
C ARG A 232 3.10 -6.50 -6.83
N GLU A 233 4.04 -6.05 -7.67
CA GLU A 233 5.01 -6.94 -8.29
C GLU A 233 5.96 -7.58 -7.27
N GLY A 234 6.41 -6.83 -6.25
CA GLY A 234 7.22 -7.37 -5.16
C GLY A 234 6.51 -8.49 -4.38
N LEU A 235 5.21 -8.33 -4.11
CA LEU A 235 4.40 -9.35 -3.43
C LEU A 235 4.13 -10.57 -4.31
N ARG A 236 3.86 -10.38 -5.61
CA ARG A 236 3.67 -11.47 -6.57
C ARG A 236 4.95 -12.30 -6.71
N PHE A 237 6.10 -11.63 -6.78
CA PHE A 237 7.39 -12.28 -6.78
C PHE A 237 7.61 -13.10 -5.49
N GLU A 238 7.46 -12.48 -4.32
CA GLU A 238 7.66 -13.16 -3.03
C GLU A 238 6.75 -14.39 -2.88
N ARG A 239 5.50 -14.28 -3.34
CA ARG A 239 4.57 -15.42 -3.38
C ARG A 239 5.09 -16.54 -4.27
N ALA A 240 5.47 -16.22 -5.51
CA ALA A 240 5.96 -17.23 -6.46
C ALA A 240 7.23 -17.92 -5.92
N PHE A 241 8.19 -17.13 -5.45
CA PHE A 241 9.43 -17.62 -4.87
C PHE A 241 9.20 -18.52 -3.64
N SER A 242 8.36 -18.07 -2.69
CA SER A 242 8.04 -18.86 -1.49
C SER A 242 7.36 -20.19 -1.86
N ARG A 243 6.42 -20.17 -2.81
CA ARG A 243 5.71 -21.36 -3.26
C ARG A 243 6.63 -22.36 -3.97
N GLU A 244 7.51 -21.87 -4.83
CA GLU A 244 8.49 -22.71 -5.55
C GLU A 244 9.36 -23.49 -4.57
N ILE A 245 9.83 -22.83 -3.50
CA ILE A 245 10.59 -23.49 -2.43
C ILE A 245 9.78 -24.60 -1.76
N LEU A 246 8.53 -24.31 -1.38
CA LEU A 246 7.68 -25.33 -0.73
C LEU A 246 7.38 -26.50 -1.69
N GLU A 247 7.14 -26.21 -2.97
CA GLU A 247 6.86 -27.22 -4.00
C GLU A 247 8.08 -28.12 -4.25
N GLU A 248 9.29 -27.57 -4.36
CA GLU A 248 10.54 -28.32 -4.54
C GLU A 248 10.77 -29.30 -3.38
N VAL A 249 10.62 -28.81 -2.15
CA VAL A 249 10.80 -29.64 -0.96
C VAL A 249 9.70 -30.69 -0.87
N ARG A 250 8.43 -30.31 -1.05
CA ARG A 250 7.29 -31.25 -1.07
C ARG A 250 7.51 -32.39 -2.06
N GLU A 251 7.91 -32.10 -3.29
CA GLU A 251 8.17 -33.13 -4.30
C GLU A 251 9.29 -34.09 -3.88
N ARG A 252 10.36 -33.56 -3.27
CA ARG A 252 11.48 -34.37 -2.75
C ARG A 252 11.03 -35.34 -1.66
N LEU A 253 10.04 -34.96 -0.85
CA LEU A 253 9.41 -35.78 0.18
C LEU A 253 8.34 -36.74 -0.35
N GLY A 254 8.06 -36.72 -1.67
CA GLY A 254 7.06 -37.59 -2.28
C GLY A 254 7.43 -39.08 -2.19
N PRO A 255 6.47 -40.02 -2.21
CA PRO A 255 6.65 -41.42 -1.78
C PRO A 255 7.67 -42.18 -2.65
N GLN A 256 7.83 -41.77 -3.90
CA GLN A 256 8.76 -42.36 -4.86
C GLN A 256 10.16 -41.74 -4.84
N ARG A 257 10.42 -40.71 -4.02
CA ARG A 257 11.72 -40.03 -3.91
C ARG A 257 12.42 -40.38 -2.58
N MET A 258 12.42 -39.50 -1.58
CA MET A 258 13.13 -39.76 -0.32
C MET A 258 12.62 -40.99 0.43
N PRO A 259 11.30 -41.18 0.65
CA PRO A 259 10.79 -42.38 1.32
C PRO A 259 11.16 -43.70 0.61
N ALA A 260 11.31 -43.67 -0.72
CA ALA A 260 11.73 -44.85 -1.49
C ALA A 260 13.25 -45.12 -1.45
N HIS A 261 14.05 -44.20 -0.91
CA HIS A 261 15.49 -44.37 -0.79
C HIS A 261 15.80 -45.61 0.07
N TYR A 262 16.87 -46.34 -0.30
CA TYR A 262 17.22 -47.63 0.31
C TYR A 262 17.26 -47.59 1.85
N LEU A 263 17.75 -46.49 2.42
CA LEU A 263 17.80 -46.26 3.88
C LEU A 263 16.45 -46.38 4.58
N PHE A 264 15.37 -45.91 3.97
CA PHE A 264 14.04 -45.89 4.59
C PHE A 264 13.18 -47.04 4.11
N LYS A 265 13.41 -47.55 2.89
CA LYS A 265 12.75 -48.76 2.38
C LYS A 265 13.17 -50.02 3.14
N TYR A 266 14.43 -50.07 3.61
CA TYR A 266 14.97 -51.21 4.35
C TYR A 266 15.71 -50.72 5.61
N PRO A 267 14.98 -50.22 6.63
CA PRO A 267 15.57 -49.58 7.81
C PRO A 267 16.47 -50.53 8.61
N GLU A 268 16.13 -51.82 8.62
CA GLU A 268 16.86 -52.90 9.30
C GLU A 268 18.23 -53.21 8.70
N LYS A 269 18.47 -52.82 7.43
CA LYS A 269 19.71 -53.14 6.73
C LYS A 269 20.83 -52.16 7.11
N PRO A 270 22.11 -52.56 6.94
CA PRO A 270 23.24 -51.68 7.21
C PRO A 270 23.13 -50.36 6.45
N PRO A 271 23.34 -49.22 7.12
CA PRO A 271 23.21 -47.93 6.47
C PRO A 271 24.31 -47.66 5.46
N GLN A 272 23.92 -47.06 4.34
CA GLN A 272 24.84 -46.49 3.35
C GLN A 272 24.39 -45.06 3.02
N ASN A 273 25.34 -44.16 2.74
CA ASN A 273 25.08 -42.79 2.31
C ASN A 273 24.29 -41.92 3.31
N ILE A 274 24.34 -42.22 4.63
CA ILE A 274 23.67 -41.41 5.67
C ILE A 274 24.06 -39.93 5.53
N VAL A 275 25.36 -39.64 5.39
CA VAL A 275 25.88 -38.27 5.32
C VAL A 275 25.26 -37.49 4.15
N ILE A 276 25.11 -38.13 2.99
CA ILE A 276 24.52 -37.51 1.80
C ILE A 276 23.04 -37.22 2.03
N VAL A 277 22.28 -38.21 2.53
CA VAL A 277 20.84 -38.04 2.78
C VAL A 277 20.57 -37.00 3.87
N ALA A 278 21.34 -37.01 4.96
CA ALA A 278 21.28 -35.98 5.99
C ALA A 278 21.63 -34.60 5.43
N GLY A 279 22.58 -34.50 4.50
CA GLY A 279 22.88 -33.26 3.78
C GLY A 279 21.68 -32.74 3.01
N ILE A 280 21.05 -33.59 2.20
CA ILE A 280 19.84 -33.25 1.41
C ILE A 280 18.69 -32.77 2.30
N LEU A 281 18.45 -33.45 3.43
CA LEU A 281 17.39 -33.08 4.37
C LEU A 281 17.68 -31.76 5.08
N ASN A 282 18.92 -31.52 5.50
CA ASN A 282 19.32 -30.24 6.08
C ASN A 282 19.24 -29.09 5.07
N THR A 283 19.59 -29.31 3.81
CA THR A 283 19.39 -28.33 2.73
C THR A 283 17.91 -28.03 2.55
N SER A 284 17.06 -29.06 2.53
CA SER A 284 15.60 -28.89 2.40
C SER A 284 15.02 -28.11 3.59
N ARG A 285 15.45 -28.45 4.82
CA ARG A 285 15.09 -27.70 6.03
C ARG A 285 15.52 -26.23 5.94
N TRP A 286 16.75 -25.96 5.50
CA TRP A 286 17.24 -24.59 5.32
C TRP A 286 16.43 -23.83 4.26
N GLN A 287 16.11 -24.46 3.13
CA GLN A 287 15.25 -23.90 2.08
C GLN A 287 13.90 -23.47 2.66
N LEU A 288 13.26 -24.32 3.49
CA LEU A 288 11.98 -24.01 4.14
C LEU A 288 12.02 -22.84 5.14
N THR A 289 13.20 -22.37 5.56
CA THR A 289 13.34 -21.16 6.40
C THR A 289 13.41 -19.85 5.59
N GLN A 290 13.62 -19.95 4.26
CA GLN A 290 13.72 -18.81 3.35
C GLN A 290 12.39 -18.07 3.11
N PRO A 291 11.21 -18.71 3.09
CA PRO A 291 9.94 -17.99 3.01
C PRO A 291 9.81 -16.93 4.10
N HIS A 292 9.53 -15.69 3.71
CA HIS A 292 9.43 -14.57 4.65
C HIS A 292 8.00 -14.28 5.08
N VAL A 293 7.02 -14.65 4.26
CA VAL A 293 5.64 -14.17 4.39
C VAL A 293 4.70 -15.27 4.85
N LYS A 294 3.63 -14.84 5.54
CA LYS A 294 2.48 -15.71 5.78
C LYS A 294 1.73 -15.96 4.48
N PRO A 295 1.15 -17.15 4.32
CA PRO A 295 1.08 -18.25 5.29
C PRO A 295 2.27 -19.22 5.24
N TYR A 296 3.18 -19.05 4.28
CA TYR A 296 4.24 -20.01 3.96
C TYR A 296 5.30 -20.14 5.05
N ARG A 297 5.69 -19.04 5.71
CA ARG A 297 6.76 -19.05 6.72
C ARG A 297 6.46 -19.98 7.91
N PRO A 298 5.31 -19.88 8.60
CA PRO A 298 4.96 -20.82 9.66
C PRO A 298 4.98 -22.29 9.21
N ALA A 299 4.36 -22.60 8.08
CA ALA A 299 4.31 -23.95 7.54
C ALA A 299 5.69 -24.51 7.18
N GLY A 300 6.56 -23.67 6.60
CA GLY A 300 7.94 -24.02 6.31
C GLY A 300 8.77 -24.31 7.57
N MET A 301 8.59 -23.49 8.63
CA MET A 301 9.25 -23.74 9.92
C MET A 301 8.80 -25.07 10.54
N GLU A 302 7.48 -25.33 10.56
CA GLU A 302 6.90 -26.55 11.11
C GLU A 302 7.36 -27.80 10.36
N ALA A 303 7.26 -27.81 9.02
CA ALA A 303 7.79 -28.91 8.21
C ALA A 303 9.31 -29.05 8.37
N GLY A 304 10.03 -27.93 8.52
CA GLY A 304 11.47 -27.92 8.78
C GLY A 304 11.87 -28.54 10.12
N GLU A 305 11.04 -28.43 11.16
CA GLU A 305 11.23 -29.09 12.45
C GLU A 305 11.08 -30.61 12.31
N VAL A 306 10.05 -31.08 11.59
CA VAL A 306 9.87 -32.51 11.27
C VAL A 306 11.09 -33.06 10.51
N LEU A 307 11.60 -32.33 9.52
CA LEU A 307 12.82 -32.75 8.81
C LEU A 307 14.07 -32.74 9.71
N GLY A 308 14.13 -31.84 10.70
CA GLY A 308 15.17 -31.84 11.72
C GLY A 308 15.16 -33.13 12.55
N GLU A 309 13.98 -33.55 13.00
CA GLU A 309 13.79 -34.80 13.72
C GLU A 309 14.22 -36.03 12.89
N VAL A 310 13.89 -36.05 11.60
CA VAL A 310 14.35 -37.11 10.68
C VAL A 310 15.88 -37.17 10.63
N VAL A 311 16.56 -36.03 10.58
CA VAL A 311 18.04 -35.95 10.57
C VAL A 311 18.64 -36.48 11.87
N ASP A 312 18.04 -36.16 13.01
CA ASP A 312 18.52 -36.61 14.32
C ASP A 312 18.33 -38.12 14.48
N LEU A 313 17.15 -38.67 14.13
CA LEU A 313 16.90 -40.12 14.13
C LEU A 313 17.82 -40.87 13.15
N LEU A 314 18.15 -40.28 12.00
CA LEU A 314 19.12 -40.84 11.06
C LEU A 314 20.52 -40.96 11.68
N ARG A 315 20.96 -39.96 12.44
CA ARG A 315 22.27 -39.95 13.13
C ARG A 315 22.32 -40.98 14.26
N GLU A 316 21.20 -41.20 14.94
CA GLU A 316 21.05 -42.21 16.00
C GLU A 316 20.84 -43.63 15.46
N ASN A 317 20.86 -43.83 14.13
CA ASN A 317 20.58 -45.12 13.48
C ASN A 317 19.16 -45.67 13.75
N ARG A 318 18.21 -44.79 14.10
CA ARG A 318 16.80 -45.11 14.44
C ARG A 318 15.87 -44.92 13.24
N ARG A 319 16.24 -45.53 12.10
CA ARG A 319 15.51 -45.36 10.83
C ARG A 319 14.11 -45.96 10.83
N GLY A 320 13.87 -47.03 11.60
CA GLY A 320 12.55 -47.66 11.70
C GLY A 320 11.48 -46.67 12.18
N GLU A 321 11.82 -45.83 13.16
CA GLU A 321 10.90 -44.83 13.72
C GLU A 321 10.50 -43.74 12.73
N ILE A 322 11.41 -43.39 11.80
CA ILE A 322 11.12 -42.41 10.73
C ILE A 322 9.98 -42.94 9.83
N VAL A 323 10.01 -44.25 9.54
CA VAL A 323 9.03 -44.92 8.68
C VAL A 323 7.73 -45.16 9.45
N GLU A 324 7.82 -45.72 10.66
CA GLU A 324 6.66 -46.02 11.51
C GLU A 324 5.82 -44.78 11.81
N ARG A 325 6.47 -43.65 12.06
CA ARG A 325 5.80 -42.37 12.35
C ARG A 325 5.42 -41.60 11.08
N GLU A 326 5.73 -42.11 9.89
CA GLU A 326 5.48 -41.44 8.60
C GLU A 326 5.99 -39.99 8.56
N LEU A 327 7.16 -39.69 9.11
CA LEU A 327 7.65 -38.30 9.27
C LEU A 327 7.74 -37.54 7.94
N PHE A 328 8.12 -38.22 6.85
CA PHE A 328 8.09 -37.61 5.51
C PHE A 328 6.67 -37.28 5.03
N GLY A 329 5.69 -38.13 5.37
CA GLY A 329 4.28 -37.90 5.08
C GLY A 329 3.74 -36.71 5.86
N GLN A 330 4.10 -36.57 7.14
CA GLN A 330 3.72 -35.42 7.97
C GLN A 330 4.27 -34.10 7.41
N ALA A 331 5.58 -34.02 7.17
CA ALA A 331 6.21 -32.83 6.60
C ALA A 331 5.61 -32.48 5.24
N ARG A 332 5.38 -33.47 4.37
CA ARG A 332 4.74 -33.28 3.07
C ARG A 332 3.30 -32.78 3.20
N GLY A 333 2.52 -33.34 4.13
CA GLY A 333 1.14 -32.96 4.38
C GLY A 333 0.99 -31.49 4.78
N ILE A 334 1.85 -31.00 5.69
CA ILE A 334 1.91 -29.59 6.07
C ILE A 334 2.13 -28.68 4.85
N LEU A 335 3.07 -29.06 3.97
CA LEU A 335 3.38 -28.30 2.75
C LEU A 335 2.26 -28.36 1.73
N GLU A 336 1.60 -29.51 1.56
CA GLU A 336 0.46 -29.69 0.65
C GLU A 336 -0.73 -28.85 1.09
N GLU A 337 -1.08 -28.89 2.37
CA GLU A 337 -2.20 -28.12 2.93
C GLU A 337 -2.05 -26.62 2.66
N VAL A 338 -0.88 -26.05 2.93
CA VAL A 338 -0.65 -24.61 2.72
C VAL A 338 -0.62 -24.25 1.23
N LEU A 339 -0.05 -25.10 0.38
CA LEU A 339 0.03 -24.85 -1.07
C LEU A 339 -1.34 -24.91 -1.74
N ASP A 340 -2.20 -25.83 -1.31
CA ASP A 340 -3.55 -26.02 -1.82
C ASP A 340 -4.50 -24.94 -1.30
N THR A 341 -4.48 -24.65 0.01
CA THR A 341 -5.32 -23.59 0.61
C THR A 341 -5.08 -22.23 -0.03
N HIS A 342 -3.84 -21.95 -0.44
CA HIS A 342 -3.43 -20.65 -1.00
C HIS A 342 -3.06 -20.72 -2.49
N LYS A 343 -3.60 -21.72 -3.20
CA LYS A 343 -3.40 -21.90 -4.65
C LYS A 343 -3.97 -20.73 -5.44
N ASP A 344 -5.17 -20.28 -5.08
CA ASP A 344 -5.86 -19.18 -5.73
C ASP A 344 -5.64 -17.86 -4.99
N ILE A 345 -5.28 -16.81 -5.74
CA ILE A 345 -5.22 -15.43 -5.21
C ILE A 345 -6.63 -14.86 -5.05
N TYR A 346 -7.56 -15.32 -5.90
CA TYR A 346 -8.98 -15.00 -5.90
C TYR A 346 -9.76 -16.32 -5.76
N PRO A 347 -10.06 -16.79 -4.53
CA PRO A 347 -11.11 -17.77 -4.40
C PRO A 347 -12.40 -17.15 -4.99
N LYS A 348 -13.05 -17.91 -5.86
CA LYS A 348 -14.30 -17.48 -6.52
C LYS A 348 -15.39 -17.09 -5.52
#